data_AF-I4I098-F1
#
_entry.id   AF-I4I098-F1
#
_cell.length_a   1.000
_cell.length_b   1.000
_cell.length_c   1.000
_cell.angle_alpha   90.00
_cell.angle_beta   90.00
_cell.angle_gamma   90.00
#
_symmetry.space_group_name_H-M   'P 1'
#
loop_
_entity.id
_entity.type
_entity.pdbx_description
1 polymer ?
#
loop_
_entity_poly.entity_id
_entity_poly.type
_entity_poly.pdbx_seq_one_letter_code
_entity_poly.pdbx_strand_id
1 'polypeptide(L)'
;MADKIKDDADLKNNFSRVKGRISHCQNLELSEVEKLQVSWQQQYQVSNDNSQSELVLALLTIKKAKQYWLQVEPPEDYTSPPERYREQLALQIGRFYAHNSDNPGCHISHLLKLLELEFNPGERE
;
A
#
# COMPACT_ATOMS: atom_id res chain seq x y z
N MET A 1 1.92 5.94 -11.18
CA MET A 1 1.73 5.80 -9.71
C MET A 1 2.99 6.12 -8.93
N ALA A 2 4.15 5.57 -9.35
CA ALA A 2 5.43 5.83 -8.73
C ALA A 2 5.94 7.28 -8.92
N ASP A 3 5.55 7.95 -10.01
CA ASP A 3 6.08 9.27 -10.41
C ASP A 3 5.74 10.39 -9.43
N LYS A 4 4.74 10.17 -8.57
CA LYS A 4 4.27 11.08 -7.54
C LYS A 4 4.68 10.66 -6.13
N ILE A 5 5.61 9.71 -5.96
CA ILE A 5 6.08 9.27 -4.63
C ILE A 5 6.66 10.47 -3.87
N LYS A 6 7.53 11.24 -4.54
CA LYS A 6 8.16 12.45 -3.97
C LYS A 6 7.19 13.57 -3.59
N ASP A 7 5.98 13.56 -4.12
CA ASP A 7 4.98 14.60 -3.86
C ASP A 7 4.00 14.21 -2.73
N ASP A 8 4.10 13.00 -2.17
CA ASP A 8 3.21 12.53 -1.10
C ASP A 8 3.64 13.09 0.27
N ALA A 9 2.90 14.08 0.76
CA ALA A 9 3.16 14.73 2.03
C ALA A 9 3.06 13.78 3.25
N ASP A 10 2.11 12.84 3.24
CA ASP A 10 1.98 11.87 4.33
C ASP A 10 3.11 10.83 4.30
N LEU A 11 3.61 10.47 3.12
CA LEU A 11 4.82 9.67 3.00
C LEU A 11 6.02 10.42 3.59
N LYS A 12 6.23 11.70 3.25
CA LYS A 12 7.31 12.52 3.82
C LYS A 12 7.25 12.58 5.34
N ASN A 13 6.06 12.79 5.90
CA ASN A 13 5.85 12.85 7.35
C ASN A 13 6.03 11.50 8.06
N ASN A 14 5.86 10.38 7.34
CA ASN A 14 5.93 9.02 7.91
C ASN A 14 7.04 8.16 7.29
N PHE A 15 8.04 8.78 6.66
CA PHE A 15 8.98 8.06 5.80
C PHE A 15 9.77 6.98 6.54
N SER A 16 10.19 7.26 7.78
CA SER A 16 10.88 6.29 8.64
C SER A 16 10.06 5.03 8.91
N ARG A 17 8.73 5.14 9.05
CA ARG A 17 7.84 3.98 9.25
C ARG A 17 7.66 3.20 7.97
N VAL A 18 7.52 3.88 6.84
CA VAL A 18 7.41 3.24 5.53
C VAL A 18 8.69 2.49 5.18
N LYS A 19 9.86 3.09 5.44
CA LYS A 19 11.18 2.44 5.29
C LYS A 19 11.25 1.10 6.00
N GLY A 20 10.83 1.03 7.27
CA GLY A 20 10.82 -0.22 8.02
C GLY A 20 9.88 -1.29 7.46
N ARG A 21 8.82 -0.89 6.73
CA ARG A 21 7.87 -1.84 6.11
C ARG A 21 8.35 -2.39 4.78
N ILE A 22 9.17 -1.63 4.04
CA ILE A 22 9.66 -2.01 2.70
C ILE A 22 11.15 -2.36 2.69
N SER A 23 11.79 -2.47 3.86
CA SER A 23 13.23 -2.76 3.96
C SER A 23 13.63 -4.14 3.45
N HIS A 24 12.66 -5.04 3.26
CA HIS A 24 12.88 -6.36 2.67
C HIS A 24 13.05 -6.30 1.15
N CYS A 25 12.58 -5.23 0.48
CA CYS A 25 12.76 -5.05 -0.96
C CYS A 25 14.21 -4.68 -1.25
N GLN A 26 14.95 -5.63 -1.81
CA GLN A 26 16.35 -5.42 -2.17
C GLN A 26 16.46 -4.37 -3.29
N ASN A 27 17.54 -3.61 -3.30
CA ASN A 27 17.88 -2.61 -4.32
C ASN A 27 17.00 -1.34 -4.38
N LEU A 28 16.15 -1.10 -3.38
CA LEU A 28 15.52 0.21 -3.18
C LEU A 28 16.41 1.13 -2.34
N GLU A 29 16.52 2.39 -2.78
CA GLU A 29 17.26 3.42 -2.05
C GLU A 29 16.33 4.10 -1.04
N LEU A 30 16.59 3.89 0.25
CA LEU A 30 15.72 4.30 1.35
C LEU A 30 16.29 5.45 2.20
N SER A 31 17.28 6.19 1.68
CA SER A 31 17.81 7.39 2.36
C SER A 31 16.86 8.59 2.25
N GLU A 32 16.28 8.83 1.08
CA GLU A 32 15.43 10.00 0.78
C GLU A 32 14.25 9.59 -0.11
N VAL A 33 13.12 10.29 0.00
CA VAL A 33 11.89 9.96 -0.75
C VAL A 33 12.10 10.08 -2.26
N GLU A 34 12.86 11.10 -2.68
CA GLU A 34 13.22 11.36 -4.06
C GLU A 34 14.06 10.21 -4.65
N LYS A 35 15.01 9.70 -3.88
CA LYS A 35 15.84 8.56 -4.29
C LYS A 35 15.07 7.24 -4.30
N LEU A 36 14.14 7.06 -3.36
CA LEU A 36 13.21 5.93 -3.37
C LEU A 36 12.41 5.91 -4.67
N GLN A 37 11.85 7.04 -5.10
CA GLN A 37 11.10 7.10 -6.35
C GLN A 37 11.94 6.65 -7.56
N VAL A 38 13.16 7.20 -7.70
CA VAL A 38 14.04 6.88 -8.82
C VAL A 38 14.46 5.41 -8.79
N SER A 39 14.92 4.92 -7.63
CA SER A 39 15.34 3.53 -7.47
C SER A 39 14.20 2.55 -7.75
N TRP A 40 12.98 2.83 -7.29
CA TRP A 40 11.81 2.00 -7.57
C TRP A 40 11.51 1.91 -9.07
N GLN A 41 11.51 3.05 -9.78
CA GLN A 41 11.26 3.09 -11.23
C GLN A 41 12.30 2.28 -12.01
N GLN A 42 13.57 2.43 -11.65
CA GLN A 42 14.68 1.69 -12.27
C GLN A 42 14.56 0.19 -12.01
N GLN A 43 14.35 -0.22 -10.76
CA GLN A 43 14.23 -1.62 -10.39
C GLN A 43 13.04 -2.29 -11.08
N TYR A 44 11.90 -1.60 -11.19
CA TYR A 44 10.71 -2.16 -11.84
C TYR A 44 10.94 -2.47 -13.32
N GLN A 45 11.72 -1.65 -14.03
CA GLN A 45 12.04 -1.85 -15.45
C GLN A 45 12.97 -3.04 -15.72
N VAL A 46 13.83 -3.39 -14.77
CA VAL A 46 14.85 -4.45 -14.93
C VAL A 46 14.49 -5.75 -14.21
N SER A 47 13.40 -5.75 -13.44
CA SER A 47 12.92 -6.92 -12.69
C SER A 47 12.13 -7.89 -13.57
N ASN A 48 12.15 -9.17 -13.20
CA ASN A 48 11.27 -10.20 -13.73
C ASN A 48 9.96 -10.28 -12.93
N ASP A 49 9.01 -11.12 -13.36
CA ASP A 49 7.63 -11.17 -12.82
C ASP A 49 7.57 -11.28 -11.28
N ASN A 50 8.35 -12.17 -10.67
CA ASN A 50 8.33 -12.35 -9.20
C ASN A 50 8.86 -11.12 -8.47
N SER A 51 9.97 -10.53 -8.93
CA SER A 51 10.53 -9.31 -8.31
C SER A 51 9.66 -8.07 -8.60
N GLN A 52 8.95 -8.05 -9.72
CA GLN A 52 7.98 -6.99 -10.03
C GLN A 52 6.79 -7.03 -9.07
N SER A 53 6.27 -8.20 -8.71
CA SER A 53 5.20 -8.34 -7.73
C SER A 53 5.59 -7.75 -6.37
N GLU A 54 6.79 -8.03 -5.88
CA GLU A 54 7.30 -7.43 -4.63
C GLU A 54 7.41 -5.89 -4.73
N LEU A 55 7.89 -5.38 -5.86
CA LEU A 55 7.97 -3.93 -6.09
C LEU A 55 6.58 -3.28 -6.15
N VAL A 56 5.58 -3.96 -6.71
CA VAL A 56 4.18 -3.50 -6.72
C VAL A 56 3.62 -3.47 -5.30
N LEU A 57 3.86 -4.49 -4.48
CA LEU A 57 3.46 -4.52 -3.08
C LEU A 57 4.14 -3.40 -2.27
N ALA A 58 5.42 -3.13 -2.55
CA ALA A 58 6.13 -1.99 -1.97
C ALA A 58 5.48 -0.66 -2.38
N LEU A 59 5.13 -0.49 -3.67
CA LEU A 59 4.46 0.71 -4.18
C LEU A 59 3.10 0.93 -3.52
N LEU A 60 2.32 -0.14 -3.33
CA LEU A 60 1.03 -0.09 -2.63
C LEU A 60 1.20 0.30 -1.16
N THR A 61 2.26 -0.21 -0.51
CA THR A 61 2.63 0.17 0.86
C THR A 61 3.03 1.64 0.96
N ILE A 62 3.83 2.13 0.01
CA ILE A 62 4.30 3.52 -0.07
C ILE A 62 3.11 4.47 -0.30
N LYS A 63 2.24 4.14 -1.26
CA LYS A 63 1.08 4.96 -1.63
C LYS A 63 -0.14 4.72 -0.75
N LYS A 64 -0.09 3.75 0.18
CA LYS A 64 -1.21 3.29 1.02
C LYS A 64 -2.51 3.05 0.22
N ALA A 65 -2.38 2.68 -1.05
CA ALA A 65 -3.50 2.65 -2.01
C ALA A 65 -4.37 3.93 -2.10
N LYS A 66 -3.91 5.11 -1.59
CA LYS A 66 -4.70 6.37 -1.43
C LYS A 66 -5.61 6.73 -2.60
N GLN A 67 -5.10 6.58 -3.82
CA GLN A 67 -5.86 6.90 -5.04
C GLN A 67 -7.06 5.96 -5.27
N TYR A 68 -7.03 4.73 -4.78
CA TYR A 68 -8.16 3.80 -4.83
C TYR A 68 -9.20 4.12 -3.78
N TRP A 69 -8.80 4.68 -2.62
CA TRP A 69 -9.76 5.22 -1.66
C TRP A 69 -10.59 6.36 -2.25
N LEU A 70 -10.05 7.09 -3.23
CA LEU A 70 -10.79 8.11 -3.96
C LEU A 70 -11.88 7.54 -4.89
N GLN A 71 -11.95 6.22 -5.06
CA GLN A 71 -13.00 5.55 -5.82
C GLN A 71 -14.08 4.96 -4.89
N VAL A 72 -13.89 5.04 -3.57
CA VAL A 72 -14.89 4.61 -2.60
C VAL A 72 -15.95 5.70 -2.50
N GLU A 73 -17.11 5.44 -3.08
CA GLU A 73 -18.27 6.31 -2.97
C GLU A 73 -19.03 6.03 -1.67
N PRO A 74 -19.59 7.07 -1.03
CA PRO A 74 -20.47 6.87 0.11
C PRO A 74 -21.81 6.24 -0.33
N PRO A 75 -22.57 5.64 0.62
CA PRO A 75 -23.94 5.21 0.37
C PRO A 75 -24.83 6.34 -0.16
N GLU A 76 -25.86 6.01 -0.93
CA GLU A 76 -26.77 6.99 -1.55
C GLU A 76 -27.47 7.91 -0.53
N ASP A 77 -27.69 7.44 0.70
CA ASP A 77 -28.31 8.17 1.80
C ASP A 77 -27.32 9.02 2.62
N TYR A 78 -26.02 9.01 2.27
CA TYR A 78 -25.01 9.80 2.96
C TYR A 78 -25.09 11.28 2.54
N THR A 79 -25.38 12.14 3.51
CA THR A 79 -25.69 13.56 3.26
C THR A 79 -24.49 14.50 3.32
N SER A 80 -23.32 14.01 3.74
CA SER A 80 -22.10 14.80 3.85
C SER A 80 -21.20 14.64 2.62
N PRO A 81 -20.21 15.54 2.42
CA PRO A 81 -19.27 15.41 1.31
C PRO A 81 -18.53 14.05 1.31
N PRO A 82 -18.31 13.42 0.13
CA PRO A 82 -17.62 12.13 0.01
C PRO A 82 -16.24 12.09 0.68
N GLU A 83 -15.54 13.22 0.74
CA GLU A 83 -14.23 13.32 1.39
C GLU A 83 -14.33 13.00 2.89
N ARG A 84 -15.39 13.48 3.55
CA ARG A 84 -15.62 13.24 4.98
C ARG A 84 -15.92 11.77 5.26
N TYR A 85 -16.64 11.10 4.36
CA TYR A 85 -16.87 9.67 4.45
C TYR A 85 -15.55 8.89 4.38
N ARG A 86 -14.69 9.23 3.40
CA ARG A 86 -13.38 8.58 3.22
C ARG A 86 -12.46 8.82 4.41
N GLU A 87 -12.45 10.01 4.99
CA GLU A 87 -11.69 10.30 6.22
C GLU A 87 -12.18 9.45 7.41
N GLN A 88 -13.50 9.36 7.62
CA GLN A 88 -14.09 8.54 8.66
C GLN A 88 -13.77 7.06 8.46
N LEU A 89 -13.89 6.57 7.22
CA LEU A 89 -13.56 5.19 6.86
C LEU A 89 -12.08 4.89 7.10
N ALA A 90 -11.17 5.78 6.69
CA ALA A 90 -9.73 5.62 6.93
C ALA A 90 -9.40 5.53 8.42
N LEU A 91 -10.05 6.36 9.26
CA LEU A 91 -9.91 6.29 10.71
C LEU A 91 -10.43 4.96 11.29
N GLN A 92 -11.58 4.48 10.82
CA GLN A 92 -12.13 3.19 11.27
C GLN A 92 -11.22 2.03 10.88
N ILE A 93 -10.65 2.04 9.68
CA ILE A 93 -9.70 1.03 9.21
C ILE A 93 -8.41 1.08 10.04
N GLY A 94 -7.91 2.28 10.32
CA GLY A 94 -6.78 2.47 11.23
C GLY A 94 -7.04 1.90 12.62
N ARG A 95 -8.24 2.16 13.18
CA ARG A 95 -8.67 1.58 14.46
C ARG A 95 -8.78 0.07 14.39
N PHE A 96 -9.34 -0.48 13.32
CA PHE A 96 -9.48 -1.93 13.12
C PHE A 96 -8.12 -2.62 13.18
N TYR A 97 -7.12 -2.12 12.44
CA TYR A 97 -5.77 -2.70 12.47
C TYR A 97 -5.08 -2.50 13.82
N ALA A 98 -5.30 -1.38 14.50
CA ALA A 98 -4.73 -1.15 15.82
C ALA A 98 -5.29 -2.11 16.88
N HIS A 99 -6.58 -2.44 16.82
CA HIS A 99 -7.22 -3.39 17.75
C HIS A 99 -6.93 -4.86 17.42
N ASN A 100 -6.63 -5.16 16.15
CA ASN A 100 -6.35 -6.52 15.68
C ASN A 100 -4.88 -6.73 15.32
N SER A 101 -3.96 -5.95 15.93
CA SER A 101 -2.52 -6.01 15.60
C SER A 101 -1.96 -7.42 15.74
N ASP A 102 -2.46 -8.18 16.71
CA ASP A 102 -1.94 -9.49 17.09
C ASP A 102 -2.65 -10.64 16.37
N ASN A 103 -3.62 -10.34 15.49
CA ASN A 103 -4.32 -11.35 14.69
C ASN A 103 -3.87 -11.28 13.22
N PRO A 104 -2.93 -12.14 12.79
CA PRO A 104 -2.42 -12.19 11.42
C PRO A 104 -3.51 -12.26 10.34
N GLY A 105 -4.64 -12.92 10.63
CA GLY A 105 -5.76 -13.08 9.70
C GLY A 105 -6.46 -11.77 9.34
N CYS A 106 -6.32 -10.74 10.17
CA CYS A 106 -6.91 -9.43 9.95
C CYS A 106 -6.01 -8.48 9.15
N HIS A 107 -4.76 -8.85 8.84
CA HIS A 107 -3.82 -7.99 8.12
C HIS A 107 -4.08 -7.99 6.62
N ILE A 108 -3.81 -6.86 5.95
CA ILE A 108 -4.00 -6.74 4.50
C ILE A 108 -3.17 -7.77 3.71
N SER A 109 -2.00 -8.16 4.23
CA SER A 109 -1.17 -9.22 3.64
C SER A 109 -1.88 -10.57 3.61
N HIS A 110 -2.69 -10.90 4.62
CA HIS A 110 -3.48 -12.11 4.63
C HIS A 110 -4.59 -12.06 3.58
N LEU A 111 -5.27 -10.92 3.46
CA LEU A 111 -6.27 -10.70 2.39
C LEU A 111 -5.65 -10.82 1.00
N LEU A 112 -4.50 -10.21 0.76
CA LEU A 112 -3.80 -10.28 -0.51
C LEU A 112 -3.38 -11.72 -0.85
N LYS A 113 -2.89 -12.48 0.14
CA LYS A 113 -2.56 -13.89 -0.03
C LYS A 113 -3.79 -14.73 -0.37
N LEU A 114 -4.94 -14.47 0.25
CA LEU A 114 -6.19 -15.17 -0.07
C LEU A 114 -6.64 -14.88 -1.51
N LEU A 115 -6.56 -13.63 -1.95
CA LEU A 115 -6.89 -13.24 -3.32
C LEU A 115 -5.93 -13.87 -4.33
N GLU A 116 -4.63 -13.89 -4.05
CA GLU A 116 -3.63 -14.56 -4.88
C GLU A 116 -3.94 -16.06 -5.06
N LEU A 117 -4.30 -16.76 -3.99
CA LEU A 117 -4.73 -18.16 -4.02
C LEU A 117 -6.09 -18.41 -4.70
N GLU A 118 -6.91 -17.37 -4.85
CA GLU A 118 -8.17 -17.41 -5.58
C GLU A 118 -7.94 -17.21 -7.09
N PHE A 119 -7.01 -16.33 -7.46
CA PHE A 119 -6.64 -16.05 -8.84
C PHE A 119 -5.61 -17.05 -9.41
N ASN A 120 -4.80 -17.70 -8.57
CA ASN A 120 -3.82 -18.73 -8.93
C ASN A 120 -4.09 -20.04 -8.16
N PRO A 121 -5.12 -20.80 -8.51
CA PRO A 121 -5.52 -22.01 -7.76
C PRO A 121 -4.47 -23.13 -7.77
N GLY A 122 -3.46 -23.06 -8.64
CA GLY A 122 -2.37 -24.03 -8.74
C GLY A 122 -1.30 -23.95 -7.64
N GLU A 123 -1.32 -22.92 -6.80
CA GLU A 123 -0.33 -22.72 -5.71
C GLU A 123 -0.85 -23.16 -4.33
N ARG A 124 -1.94 -23.96 -4.29
CA ARG A 124 -2.56 -24.45 -3.04
C ARG A 124 -1.90 -25.70 -2.43
N GLU A 125 -0.71 -26.09 -2.88
CA GLU A 125 0.01 -27.28 -2.39
C GLU A 125 0.85 -27.02 -1.13
#